data_AF-A0A1Q7B4U6-F1
#
_entry.id   AF-A0A1Q7B4U6-F1
#
_cell.length_a   1.000
_cell.length_b   1.000
_cell.length_c   1.000
_cell.angle_alpha   90.00
_cell.angle_beta   90.00
_cell.angle_gamma   90.00
#
_symmetry.space_group_name_H-M   'P 1'
#
loop_
_entity.id
_entity.type
_entity.pdbx_description
1 polymer ?
#
loop_
_entity_poly.entity_id
_entity_poly.type
_entity_poly.pdbx_seq_one_letter_code
_entity_poly.pdbx_strand_id
1 'polypeptide(L)'
;MAQTRDLYWRLLNGRWVRKFLTVPATKGEVGRKIDFPGLTYAPINEQGVVLLFGKLCDELGFSVEAIRQGFPDAEVIDYRANASRGVRKNIEFEFSSSNFRAQKHPVKGAQIIVCWEHDWKDCPKELEVIELRGEINKLKGEERDAQREIERKPRTSKLESQTGPKRLSGWEAHKRILTSSEAVAKRIAEAKARGVSGKYVRFLERLKRYWEIRESHKVAKEAYTGWKSKGEIA
;
A
#
# COMPACT_ATOMS: atom_id res chain seq x y z
N MET A 1 12.38 9.76 27.49
CA MET A 1 11.41 10.70 28.09
C MET A 1 10.35 11.04 27.06
N ALA A 2 9.09 10.96 27.46
CA ALA A 2 7.92 11.09 26.61
C ALA A 2 7.80 12.51 26.03
N GLN A 3 7.40 12.63 24.76
CA GLN A 3 6.94 13.89 24.18
C GLN A 3 5.52 13.70 23.61
N THR A 4 4.58 13.94 24.54
CA THR A 4 3.36 14.75 24.41
C THR A 4 2.68 14.81 23.04
N ARG A 5 1.64 13.99 22.91
CA ARG A 5 0.47 14.28 22.08
C ARG A 5 -0.34 15.36 22.80
N ASP A 6 -0.27 16.59 22.35
CA ASP A 6 -1.16 17.63 22.89
C ASP A 6 -2.58 17.41 22.38
N LEU A 7 -3.31 16.62 23.15
CA LEU A 7 -4.75 16.52 23.11
C LEU A 7 -5.31 17.80 23.73
N TYR A 8 -5.77 18.74 22.91
CA TYR A 8 -6.52 19.88 23.45
C TYR A 8 -8.02 19.70 23.22
N TRP A 9 -8.78 19.96 24.28
CA TRP A 9 -10.22 19.94 24.29
C TRP A 9 -10.75 21.34 23.98
N ARG A 10 -11.53 21.48 22.91
CA ARG A 10 -12.20 22.76 22.55
C ARG A 10 -13.71 22.58 22.62
N LEU A 11 -14.38 23.50 23.31
CA LEU A 11 -15.84 23.58 23.37
C LEU A 11 -16.36 24.22 22.07
N LEU A 12 -17.15 23.49 21.30
CA LEU A 12 -17.92 24.02 20.18
C LEU A 12 -19.39 23.65 20.40
N ASN A 13 -20.28 24.65 20.40
CA ASN A 13 -21.72 24.49 20.58
C ASN A 13 -22.10 23.60 21.80
N GLY A 14 -21.43 23.82 22.94
CA GLY A 14 -21.72 23.09 24.18
C GLY A 14 -21.21 21.63 24.23
N ARG A 15 -20.47 21.15 23.22
CA ARG A 15 -19.91 19.79 23.19
C ARG A 15 -18.38 19.81 23.10
N TRP A 16 -17.74 19.00 23.93
CA TRP A 16 -16.29 18.77 23.85
C TRP A 16 -15.96 17.92 22.63
N VAL A 17 -15.25 18.50 21.67
CA VAL A 17 -14.82 17.81 20.45
C VAL A 17 -13.32 17.56 20.46
N ARG A 18 -12.92 16.33 20.13
CA ARG A 18 -11.53 15.97 19.86
C ARG A 18 -11.16 16.50 18.48
N LYS A 19 -10.24 17.46 18.42
CA LYS A 19 -9.71 17.96 17.16
C LYS A 19 -8.23 17.61 17.09
N PHE A 20 -7.82 16.85 16.07
CA PHE A 20 -6.42 16.75 15.72
C PHE A 20 -6.08 18.05 14.99
N LEU A 21 -5.21 18.90 15.59
CA LEU A 21 -4.47 19.83 14.75
C LEU A 21 -3.50 18.98 13.95
N THR A 22 -3.68 18.95 12.62
CA THR A 22 -2.56 18.67 11.73
C THR A 22 -1.56 19.79 11.94
N VAL A 23 -0.64 19.58 12.89
CA VAL A 23 0.56 20.41 12.97
C VAL A 23 1.23 20.23 11.60
N PRO A 24 1.46 21.30 10.82
CA PRO A 24 2.21 21.18 9.58
C PRO A 24 3.52 20.50 9.92
N ALA A 25 3.79 19.37 9.27
CA ALA A 25 5.03 18.66 9.48
C ALA A 25 6.19 19.65 9.32
N THR A 26 7.05 19.76 10.32
CA THR A 26 8.20 20.65 10.22
C THR A 26 9.15 20.13 9.15
N LYS A 27 9.99 21.00 8.58
CA LYS A 27 10.90 20.63 7.49
C LYS A 27 11.80 19.46 7.92
N GLY A 28 11.58 18.29 7.34
CA GLY A 28 12.35 17.07 7.62
C GLY A 28 11.65 16.03 8.49
N GLU A 29 10.43 16.28 8.96
CA GLU A 29 9.65 15.28 9.69
C GLU A 29 9.14 14.16 8.77
N VAL A 30 9.18 12.94 9.29
CA VAL A 30 8.65 11.74 8.65
C VAL A 30 7.72 11.02 9.60
N GLY A 31 6.75 10.28 9.05
CA GLY A 31 5.84 9.47 9.86
C GLY A 31 6.54 8.28 10.52
N ARG A 32 5.79 7.52 11.32
CA ARG A 32 6.28 6.25 11.90
C ARG A 32 6.78 5.32 10.82
N LYS A 33 7.86 4.58 11.10
CA LYS A 33 8.41 3.61 10.16
C LYS A 33 7.40 2.51 9.85
N ILE A 34 7.14 2.26 8.57
CA ILE A 34 6.25 1.21 8.06
C ILE A 34 6.93 0.26 7.08
N ASP A 35 8.14 0.54 6.59
CA ASP A 35 8.90 -0.37 5.71
C ASP A 35 8.09 -0.92 4.53
N PHE A 36 7.17 -0.11 3.99
CA PHE A 36 6.40 -0.50 2.82
C PHE A 36 7.25 -0.26 1.56
N PRO A 37 7.28 -1.18 0.57
CA PRO A 37 8.12 -1.02 -0.61
C PRO A 37 7.91 0.31 -1.35
N GLY A 38 8.95 1.17 -1.32
CA GLY A 38 8.91 2.49 -1.93
C GLY A 38 8.16 3.56 -1.13
N LEU A 39 7.77 3.28 0.12
CA LEU A 39 7.28 4.24 1.11
C LEU A 39 7.66 3.79 2.53
N THR A 40 8.86 4.15 2.97
CA THR A 40 9.46 3.67 4.24
C THR A 40 8.71 4.15 5.48
N TYR A 41 8.19 5.38 5.44
CA TYR A 41 7.53 6.05 6.57
C TYR A 41 6.05 6.23 6.28
N ALA A 42 5.23 6.19 7.33
CA ALA A 42 3.80 6.44 7.23
C ALA A 42 3.51 7.80 6.60
N PRO A 43 2.41 7.91 5.83
CA PRO A 43 1.89 9.21 5.44
C PRO A 43 1.73 10.14 6.65
N ILE A 44 1.99 11.43 6.42
CA ILE A 44 1.76 12.51 7.38
C ILE A 44 0.83 13.59 6.80
N ASN A 45 0.35 13.37 5.58
CA ASN A 45 -0.55 14.24 4.83
C ASN A 45 -1.28 13.43 3.74
N GLU A 46 -2.23 14.06 3.06
CA GLU A 46 -3.03 13.50 1.95
C GLU A 46 -2.17 13.02 0.78
N GLN A 47 -1.14 13.77 0.37
CA GLN A 47 -0.27 13.35 -0.73
C GLN A 47 0.45 12.01 -0.45
N GLY A 48 0.83 11.77 0.81
CA GLY A 48 1.36 10.47 1.22
C GLY A 48 0.33 9.34 1.13
N VAL A 49 -0.95 9.64 1.39
CA VAL A 49 -2.06 8.69 1.20
C VAL A 49 -2.26 8.37 -0.27
N VAL A 50 -2.27 9.37 -1.14
CA VAL A 50 -2.38 9.20 -2.61
C VAL A 50 -1.26 8.29 -3.12
N LEU A 51 0.00 8.57 -2.77
CA LEU A 51 1.14 7.75 -3.17
C LEU A 51 1.00 6.31 -2.68
N LEU A 52 0.55 6.12 -1.44
CA LEU A 52 0.40 4.79 -0.86
C LEU A 52 -0.75 4.01 -1.51
N PHE A 53 -1.88 4.66 -1.78
CA PHE A 53 -2.98 4.06 -2.55
C PHE A 53 -2.52 3.68 -3.96
N GLY A 54 -1.79 4.55 -4.66
CA GLY A 54 -1.28 4.23 -6.00
C GLY A 54 -0.35 3.01 -6.02
N LYS A 55 0.27 2.65 -4.89
CA LYS A 55 1.05 1.41 -4.75
C LYS A 55 0.21 0.18 -4.39
N LEU A 56 -0.99 0.39 -3.87
CA LEU A 56 -1.90 -0.66 -3.38
C LEU A 56 -3.13 -0.85 -4.26
N CYS A 57 -3.43 0.05 -5.19
CA CYS A 57 -4.71 0.11 -5.90
C CYS A 57 -5.04 -1.23 -6.59
N ASP A 58 -4.08 -1.84 -7.29
CA ASP A 58 -4.27 -3.14 -7.93
C ASP A 58 -4.52 -4.26 -6.91
N GLU A 59 -3.81 -4.27 -5.78
CA GLU A 59 -4.01 -5.25 -4.69
C GLU A 59 -5.38 -5.07 -4.03
N LEU A 60 -5.86 -3.84 -3.98
CA LEU A 60 -7.19 -3.47 -3.51
C LEU A 60 -8.27 -3.69 -4.58
N GLY A 61 -7.93 -4.15 -5.79
CA GLY A 61 -8.89 -4.47 -6.85
C GLY A 61 -9.37 -3.28 -7.66
N PHE A 62 -8.58 -2.20 -7.73
CA PHE A 62 -8.87 -1.00 -8.49
C PHE A 62 -7.89 -0.77 -9.64
N SER A 63 -8.37 -0.16 -10.72
CA SER A 63 -7.53 0.48 -11.73
C SER A 63 -7.80 1.98 -11.72
N VAL A 64 -6.75 2.80 -11.69
CA VAL A 64 -6.87 4.27 -11.63
C VAL A 64 -7.00 4.84 -13.04
N GLU A 65 -8.07 5.60 -13.30
CA GLU A 65 -8.26 6.30 -14.59
C GLU A 65 -7.75 7.75 -14.52
N ALA A 66 -8.00 8.45 -13.42
CA ALA A 66 -7.58 9.84 -13.25
C ALA A 66 -7.32 10.20 -11.78
N ILE A 67 -6.36 11.11 -11.56
CA ILE A 67 -6.12 11.81 -10.30
C ILE A 67 -6.11 13.31 -10.61
N ARG A 68 -6.77 14.13 -9.80
CA ARG A 68 -6.93 15.57 -9.99
C ARG A 68 -6.83 16.31 -8.64
N GLN A 69 -6.74 17.64 -8.68
CA GLN A 69 -6.70 18.48 -7.48
C GLN A 69 -8.08 18.89 -6.96
N GLY A 70 -9.12 18.80 -7.80
CA GLY A 70 -10.47 19.21 -7.46
C GLY A 70 -11.34 18.02 -7.11
N PHE A 71 -12.28 18.21 -6.19
CA PHE A 71 -13.20 17.16 -5.78
C PHE A 71 -14.00 16.58 -6.98
N PRO A 72 -14.13 15.23 -7.08
CA PRO A 72 -13.43 14.21 -6.30
C PRO A 72 -11.99 14.01 -6.77
N ASP A 73 -11.08 13.68 -5.86
CA ASP A 73 -9.64 13.56 -6.17
C ASP A 73 -9.29 12.50 -7.23
N ALA A 74 -10.06 11.41 -7.33
CA ALA A 74 -9.76 10.36 -8.29
C ALA A 74 -10.98 9.63 -8.86
N GLU A 75 -10.80 9.11 -10.08
CA GLU A 75 -11.69 8.15 -10.73
C GLU A 75 -10.97 6.81 -10.89
N VAL A 76 -11.67 5.74 -10.52
CA VAL A 76 -11.16 4.37 -10.61
C VAL A 76 -12.21 3.42 -11.19
N ILE A 77 -11.74 2.31 -11.75
CA ILE A 77 -12.57 1.14 -12.04
C ILE A 77 -12.40 0.13 -10.89
N ASP A 78 -13.49 -0.21 -10.22
CA ASP A 78 -13.56 -1.17 -9.11
C ASP A 78 -13.96 -2.56 -9.62
N TYR A 79 -13.06 -3.53 -9.47
CA TYR A 79 -13.23 -4.92 -9.92
C TYR A 79 -13.56 -5.89 -8.79
N ARG A 80 -13.69 -5.43 -7.54
CA ARG A 80 -13.83 -6.32 -6.37
C ARG A 80 -15.09 -7.17 -6.40
N ALA A 81 -16.19 -6.63 -6.94
CA ALA A 81 -17.44 -7.37 -7.12
C ALA A 81 -17.43 -8.29 -8.34
N ASN A 82 -16.67 -7.94 -9.39
CA ASN A 82 -16.57 -8.71 -10.62
C ASN A 82 -15.26 -8.39 -11.35
N ALA A 83 -14.37 -9.39 -11.43
CA ALA A 83 -13.04 -9.24 -12.01
C ALA A 83 -13.02 -8.97 -13.53
N SER A 84 -14.07 -9.37 -14.26
CA SER A 84 -14.17 -9.15 -15.71
C SER A 84 -15.01 -7.93 -16.09
N ARG A 85 -15.74 -7.33 -15.14
CA ARG A 85 -16.63 -6.19 -15.41
C ARG A 85 -16.63 -5.23 -14.22
N GLY A 86 -15.68 -4.30 -14.25
CA GLY A 86 -15.53 -3.30 -13.20
C GLY A 86 -16.59 -2.20 -13.25
N VAL A 87 -16.73 -1.47 -12.14
CA VAL A 87 -17.67 -0.34 -11.98
C VAL A 87 -16.87 0.93 -11.71
N ARG A 88 -17.15 2.00 -12.44
CA ARG A 88 -16.51 3.30 -12.20
C ARG A 88 -16.93 3.87 -10.84
N LYS A 89 -15.96 4.36 -10.06
CA LYS A 89 -16.13 4.94 -8.73
C LYS A 89 -15.27 6.19 -8.58
N ASN A 90 -15.78 7.13 -7.80
CA ASN A 90 -15.06 8.33 -7.39
C ASN A 90 -14.50 8.13 -5.98
N ILE A 91 -13.22 8.47 -5.82
CA ILE A 91 -12.49 8.45 -4.54
C ILE A 91 -12.19 9.88 -4.12
N GLU A 92 -12.36 10.15 -2.82
CA GLU A 92 -11.71 11.28 -2.15
C GLU A 92 -10.59 10.77 -1.24
N PHE A 93 -9.42 11.40 -1.31
CA PHE A 93 -8.29 11.08 -0.45
C PHE A 93 -8.26 12.01 0.74
N GLU A 94 -8.09 11.44 1.93
CA GLU A 94 -8.03 12.22 3.16
C GLU A 94 -6.92 11.68 4.06
N PHE A 95 -6.26 12.54 4.83
CA PHE A 95 -5.35 12.02 5.86
C PHE A 95 -6.15 11.28 6.96
N SER A 96 -7.22 11.91 7.44
CA SER A 96 -8.19 11.32 8.37
C SER A 96 -9.57 11.38 7.77
N SER A 97 -10.36 10.32 7.86
CA SER A 97 -11.69 10.26 7.22
C SER A 97 -12.63 11.40 7.60
N SER A 98 -12.50 11.96 8.81
CA SER A 98 -13.34 13.08 9.27
C SER A 98 -13.07 14.40 8.53
N ASN A 99 -11.92 14.51 7.84
CA ASN A 99 -11.59 15.66 7.00
C ASN A 99 -12.58 15.81 5.85
N PHE A 100 -13.07 14.72 5.25
CA PHE A 100 -14.10 14.77 4.20
C PHE A 100 -15.30 15.63 4.61
N ARG A 101 -15.79 15.40 5.84
CA ARG A 101 -16.88 16.19 6.44
C ARG A 101 -16.44 17.61 6.77
N ALA A 102 -15.22 17.79 7.30
CA ALA A 102 -14.70 19.10 7.69
C ALA A 102 -14.52 20.04 6.49
N GLN A 103 -14.13 19.49 5.33
CA GLN A 103 -14.01 20.18 4.04
C GLN A 103 -15.37 20.39 3.34
N LYS A 104 -16.45 19.83 3.90
CA LYS A 104 -17.83 19.92 3.38
C LYS A 104 -18.01 19.28 2.00
N HIS A 105 -17.28 18.20 1.74
CA HIS A 105 -17.44 17.44 0.50
C HIS A 105 -18.84 16.79 0.43
N PRO A 106 -19.49 16.79 -0.74
CA PRO A 106 -20.81 16.19 -0.88
C PRO A 106 -20.71 14.66 -0.93
N VAL A 107 -21.47 13.98 -0.07
CA VAL A 107 -21.58 12.51 0.00
C VAL A 107 -21.91 11.87 -1.35
N LYS A 108 -22.66 12.56 -2.21
CA LYS A 108 -23.04 12.03 -3.53
C LYS A 108 -21.93 12.13 -4.59
N GLY A 109 -20.87 12.89 -4.33
CA GLY A 109 -19.81 13.13 -5.32
C GLY A 109 -18.65 12.13 -5.27
N ALA A 110 -18.51 11.42 -4.16
CA ALA A 110 -17.58 10.31 -3.98
C ALA A 110 -18.34 9.07 -3.49
N GLN A 111 -17.85 7.88 -3.81
CA GLN A 111 -18.40 6.63 -3.25
C GLN A 111 -17.47 6.01 -2.22
N ILE A 112 -16.19 6.42 -2.24
CA ILE A 112 -15.13 5.84 -1.44
C ILE A 112 -14.29 6.98 -0.86
N ILE A 113 -14.01 6.90 0.44
CA ILE A 113 -12.96 7.68 1.09
C ILE A 113 -11.76 6.75 1.25
N VAL A 114 -10.60 7.14 0.74
CA VAL A 114 -9.35 6.45 1.04
C VAL A 114 -8.56 7.31 2.01
N CYS A 115 -8.26 6.77 3.19
CA CYS A 115 -7.56 7.53 4.23
C CYS A 115 -6.44 6.78 4.92
N TRP A 116 -5.52 7.52 5.56
CA TRP A 116 -4.54 6.89 6.44
C TRP A 116 -5.18 6.37 7.73
N GLU A 117 -6.09 7.14 8.34
CA GLU A 117 -6.77 6.78 9.59
C GLU A 117 -8.27 7.06 9.52
N HIS A 118 -9.08 6.07 9.90
CA HIS A 118 -10.53 6.22 9.98
C HIS A 118 -10.96 6.59 11.40
N ASP A 119 -11.45 7.82 11.56
CA ASP A 119 -11.86 8.44 12.82
C ASP A 119 -13.32 8.95 12.81
N TRP A 120 -13.99 8.91 11.66
CA TRP A 120 -15.35 9.40 11.49
C TRP A 120 -16.39 8.32 11.84
N LYS A 121 -16.77 8.28 13.12
CA LYS A 121 -17.72 7.27 13.65
C LYS A 121 -19.11 7.31 13.02
N ASP A 122 -19.60 8.50 12.71
CA ASP A 122 -20.93 8.72 12.12
C ASP A 122 -20.83 8.89 10.59
N CYS A 123 -19.90 8.18 9.93
CA CYS A 123 -19.76 8.20 8.49
C CYS A 123 -21.02 7.61 7.83
N PRO A 124 -21.61 8.27 6.82
CA PRO A 124 -22.76 7.74 6.09
C PRO A 124 -22.47 6.35 5.53
N LYS A 125 -23.45 5.44 5.59
CA LYS A 125 -23.28 4.04 5.16
C LYS A 125 -23.10 3.88 3.66
N GLU A 126 -23.50 4.90 2.89
CA GLU A 126 -23.35 4.94 1.45
C GLU A 126 -21.90 5.25 1.02
N LEU A 127 -21.08 5.78 1.94
CA LEU A 127 -19.65 6.01 1.73
C LEU A 127 -18.86 4.83 2.27
N GLU A 128 -18.15 4.16 1.37
CA GLU A 128 -17.14 3.19 1.76
C GLU A 128 -15.91 3.93 2.31
N VAL A 129 -15.30 3.42 3.38
CA VAL A 129 -14.02 3.93 3.88
C VAL A 129 -12.95 2.85 3.82
N ILE A 130 -11.87 3.13 3.09
CA ILE A 130 -10.70 2.28 2.98
C ILE A 130 -9.58 2.91 3.81
N GLU A 131 -9.26 2.30 4.95
CA GLU A 131 -8.22 2.76 5.87
C GLU A 131 -6.88 2.05 5.59
N LEU A 132 -5.95 2.75 4.94
CA LEU A 132 -4.71 2.17 4.41
C LEU A 132 -3.76 1.66 5.49
N ARG A 133 -3.77 2.23 6.70
CA ARG A 133 -2.92 1.72 7.80
C ARG A 133 -3.35 0.31 8.21
N GLY A 134 -4.65 0.03 8.27
CA GLY A 134 -5.21 -1.30 8.50
C GLY A 134 -4.85 -2.26 7.37
N GLU A 135 -5.01 -1.84 6.11
CA GLU A 135 -4.65 -2.65 4.94
C GLU A 135 -3.17 -3.06 4.96
N ILE A 136 -2.25 -2.13 5.28
CA ILE A 136 -0.82 -2.48 5.41
C ILE A 136 -0.57 -3.44 6.57
N ASN A 137 -1.24 -3.27 7.70
CA ASN A 137 -1.06 -4.18 8.84
C ASN A 137 -1.55 -5.59 8.50
N LYS A 138 -2.65 -5.71 7.75
CA LYS A 138 -3.14 -6.99 7.21
C LYS A 138 -2.09 -7.62 6.31
N LEU A 139 -1.60 -6.89 5.29
CA LEU A 139 -0.58 -7.38 4.37
C LEU A 139 0.70 -7.87 5.09
N LYS A 140 1.17 -7.13 6.09
CA LYS A 140 2.31 -7.56 6.92
C LYS A 140 2.02 -8.79 7.77
N GLY A 141 0.78 -8.93 8.25
CA GLY A 141 0.34 -10.15 8.92
C GLY A 141 0.44 -11.34 8.00
N GLU A 142 -0.12 -11.22 6.79
CA GLU A 142 -0.10 -12.25 5.77
C GLU A 142 1.32 -12.64 5.33
N GLU A 143 2.21 -11.66 5.19
CA GLU A 143 3.63 -11.90 4.88
C GLU A 143 4.32 -12.72 5.98
N ARG A 144 4.07 -12.38 7.26
CA ARG A 144 4.62 -13.12 8.40
C ARG A 144 4.08 -14.55 8.48
N ASP A 145 2.79 -14.73 8.21
CA ASP A 145 2.15 -16.05 8.25
C ASP A 145 2.67 -16.94 7.12
N ALA A 146 2.80 -16.40 5.90
CA ALA A 146 3.41 -17.11 4.78
C ALA A 146 4.86 -17.52 5.08
N GLN A 147 5.63 -16.63 5.71
CA GLN A 147 7.00 -16.94 6.12
C GLN A 147 7.06 -18.10 7.12
N ARG A 148 6.16 -18.14 8.10
CA ARG A 148 6.07 -19.25 9.08
C ARG A 148 5.68 -20.58 8.42
N GLU A 149 4.82 -20.54 7.41
CA GLU A 149 4.42 -21.73 6.64
C GLU A 149 5.60 -22.29 5.83
N ILE A 150 6.42 -21.42 5.23
CA ILE A 150 7.65 -21.81 4.52
C ILE A 150 8.69 -22.37 5.50
N GLU A 151 8.85 -21.74 6.67
CA GLU A 151 9.79 -22.19 7.71
C GLU A 151 9.36 -23.49 8.39
N ARG A 152 8.08 -23.88 8.30
CA ARG A 152 7.60 -25.20 8.71
C ARG A 152 8.16 -26.26 7.75
N LYS A 153 9.33 -26.80 8.09
CA LYS A 153 9.86 -28.05 7.49
C LYS A 153 8.77 -29.15 7.55
N PRO A 154 8.66 -30.02 6.53
CA PRO A 154 7.99 -31.31 6.70
C PRO A 154 8.62 -32.04 7.90
N ARG A 155 7.84 -32.81 8.67
CA ARG A 155 8.35 -33.62 9.79
C ARG A 155 9.40 -34.61 9.28
N THR A 156 10.66 -34.19 9.23
CA THR A 156 11.84 -35.02 9.29
C THR A 156 12.82 -34.35 10.24
N SER A 157 13.40 -35.20 11.09
CA SER A 157 13.93 -34.89 12.41
C SER A 157 15.20 -34.04 12.45
N LYS A 158 15.40 -33.46 13.65
CA LYS A 158 16.61 -32.92 14.29
C LYS A 158 17.00 -31.47 13.99
N LEU A 159 16.59 -30.67 14.98
CA LEU A 159 17.21 -29.50 15.61
C LEU A 159 18.61 -29.12 15.14
N GLU A 160 18.78 -27.84 14.80
CA GLU A 160 19.82 -27.02 15.43
C GLU A 160 19.43 -25.54 15.33
N SER A 161 19.31 -24.92 16.50
CA SER A 161 19.22 -23.48 16.70
C SER A 161 20.61 -22.87 16.62
N GLN A 162 20.75 -21.65 16.11
CA GLN A 162 21.27 -20.51 16.88
C GLN A 162 21.46 -19.25 16.02
N THR A 163 21.11 -18.12 16.64
CA THR A 163 21.62 -16.75 16.45
C THR A 163 22.00 -16.31 15.02
N GLY A 164 21.13 -15.52 14.38
CA GLY A 164 21.39 -14.95 13.05
C GLY A 164 21.20 -13.42 12.99
N PRO A 165 21.86 -12.74 12.03
CA PRO A 165 21.83 -11.29 11.85
C PRO A 165 20.41 -10.77 11.53
N LYS A 166 20.18 -9.45 11.73
CA LYS A 166 18.89 -8.73 11.55
C LYS A 166 17.97 -9.41 10.55
N ARG A 167 16.82 -9.93 11.04
CA ARG A 167 15.78 -10.57 10.23
C ARG A 167 15.38 -9.62 9.11
N LEU A 168 15.74 -9.95 7.88
CA LEU A 168 15.25 -9.27 6.68
C LEU A 168 13.74 -9.44 6.62
N SER A 169 13.03 -8.43 6.11
CA SER A 169 11.61 -8.60 5.78
C SER A 169 11.44 -9.76 4.78
N GLY A 170 10.27 -10.42 4.79
CA GLY A 170 10.00 -11.51 3.85
C GLY A 170 10.19 -11.06 2.39
N TRP A 171 9.79 -9.82 2.10
CA TRP A 171 10.01 -9.13 0.84
C TRP A 171 11.49 -8.97 0.48
N GLU A 172 12.34 -8.49 1.39
CA GLU A 172 13.77 -8.33 1.14
C GLU A 172 14.50 -9.67 1.01
N ALA A 173 14.11 -10.67 1.81
CA ALA A 173 14.62 -12.02 1.69
C ALA A 173 14.28 -12.62 0.30
N HIS A 174 13.02 -12.51 -0.12
CA HIS A 174 12.60 -13.05 -1.41
C HIS A 174 13.19 -12.29 -2.61
N LYS A 175 13.39 -10.97 -2.53
CA LYS A 175 14.14 -10.22 -3.57
C LYS A 175 15.58 -10.72 -3.71
N ARG A 176 16.22 -11.17 -2.62
CA ARG A 176 17.59 -11.70 -2.69
C ARG A 176 17.66 -13.09 -3.32
N ILE A 177 16.60 -13.89 -3.15
CA ILE A 177 16.55 -15.28 -3.60
C ILE A 177 15.97 -15.39 -5.01
N LEU A 178 14.92 -14.64 -5.30
CA LEU A 178 14.22 -14.63 -6.59
C LEU A 178 14.58 -13.33 -7.30
N THR A 179 15.62 -13.37 -8.13
CA THR A 179 16.30 -12.19 -8.67
C THR A 179 15.81 -11.73 -10.05
N SER A 180 14.74 -12.32 -10.57
CA SER A 180 14.12 -11.98 -11.84
C SER A 180 12.62 -12.29 -11.85
N SER A 181 11.89 -11.68 -12.78
CA SER A 181 10.46 -11.95 -12.98
C SER A 181 10.20 -13.42 -13.29
N GLU A 182 11.08 -14.05 -14.07
CA GLU A 182 11.06 -15.46 -14.42
C GLU A 182 11.28 -16.37 -13.21
N ALA A 183 12.26 -16.06 -12.35
CA ALA A 183 12.52 -16.82 -11.13
C ALA A 183 11.30 -16.80 -10.20
N VAL A 184 10.63 -15.65 -10.11
CA VAL A 184 9.39 -15.54 -9.34
C VAL A 184 8.24 -16.29 -10.02
N ALA A 185 8.12 -16.24 -11.34
CA ALA A 185 7.10 -16.97 -12.10
C ALA A 185 7.20 -18.49 -11.87
N LYS A 186 8.42 -19.03 -11.90
CA LYS A 186 8.67 -20.44 -11.56
C LYS A 186 8.22 -20.76 -10.13
N ARG A 187 8.53 -19.90 -9.17
CA ARG A 187 8.10 -20.08 -7.78
C ARG A 187 6.57 -20.00 -7.62
N ILE A 188 5.90 -19.14 -8.37
CA ILE A 188 4.42 -19.07 -8.41
C ILE A 188 3.85 -20.40 -8.90
N ALA A 189 4.39 -20.96 -10.00
CA ALA A 189 3.96 -22.24 -10.53
C ALA A 189 4.15 -23.38 -9.53
N GLU A 190 5.32 -23.45 -8.87
CA GLU A 190 5.62 -24.42 -7.82
C GLU A 190 4.64 -24.28 -6.62
N ALA A 191 4.37 -23.05 -6.19
CA ALA A 191 3.43 -22.78 -5.11
C ALA A 191 2.00 -23.20 -5.45
N LYS A 192 1.53 -22.89 -6.66
CA LYS A 192 0.21 -23.31 -7.17
C LYS A 192 0.12 -24.83 -7.25
N ALA A 193 1.13 -25.51 -7.79
CA ALA A 193 1.16 -26.97 -7.90
C ALA A 193 1.15 -27.70 -6.54
N ARG A 194 1.74 -27.09 -5.51
CA ARG A 194 1.76 -27.61 -4.14
C ARG A 194 0.51 -27.28 -3.32
N GLY A 195 -0.48 -26.60 -3.92
CA GLY A 195 -1.68 -26.16 -3.23
C GLY A 195 -1.40 -25.17 -2.10
N VAL A 196 -0.29 -24.41 -2.20
CA VAL A 196 0.05 -23.39 -1.20
C VAL A 196 -1.03 -22.30 -1.22
N SER A 197 -1.25 -21.68 -0.06
CA SER A 197 -2.29 -20.66 0.10
C SER A 197 -2.27 -19.59 -1.00
N GLY A 198 -3.45 -19.18 -1.46
CA GLY A 198 -3.59 -18.09 -2.43
C GLY A 198 -2.97 -16.76 -1.96
N LYS A 199 -2.75 -16.60 -0.64
CA LYS A 199 -2.06 -15.47 -0.04
C LYS A 199 -0.57 -15.42 -0.42
N TYR A 200 0.13 -16.55 -0.33
CA TYR A 200 1.53 -16.62 -0.73
C TYR A 200 1.71 -16.41 -2.23
N VAL A 201 0.78 -16.97 -3.02
CA VAL A 201 0.74 -16.76 -4.48
C VAL A 201 0.61 -15.28 -4.80
N ARG A 202 -0.29 -14.53 -4.16
CA ARG A 202 -0.41 -13.07 -4.35
C ARG A 202 0.85 -12.30 -3.94
N PHE A 203 1.50 -12.68 -2.85
CA PHE A 203 2.78 -12.10 -2.46
C PHE A 203 3.85 -12.29 -3.56
N LEU A 204 3.95 -13.48 -4.13
CA LEU A 204 4.87 -13.76 -5.23
C LEU A 204 4.47 -13.00 -6.50
N GLU A 205 3.18 -12.87 -6.80
CA GLU A 205 2.69 -12.08 -7.94
C GLU A 205 3.11 -10.60 -7.82
N ARG A 206 3.06 -10.02 -6.61
CA ARG A 206 3.63 -8.67 -6.34
C ARG A 206 5.13 -8.61 -6.60
N LEU A 207 5.86 -9.62 -6.14
CA LEU A 207 7.30 -9.70 -6.32
C LEU A 207 7.69 -9.86 -7.80
N LYS A 208 6.90 -10.61 -8.57
CA LYS A 208 7.07 -10.76 -10.02
C LYS A 208 6.94 -9.41 -10.72
N ARG A 209 5.86 -8.67 -10.42
CA ARG A 209 5.65 -7.32 -10.99
C ARG A 209 6.77 -6.34 -10.64
N TYR A 210 7.30 -6.41 -9.42
CA TYR A 210 8.47 -5.61 -9.03
C TYR A 210 9.68 -5.84 -9.94
N TRP A 211 9.95 -7.10 -10.31
CA TRP A 211 11.04 -7.43 -11.22
C TRP A 211 10.75 -7.06 -12.67
N GLU A 212 9.52 -7.28 -13.15
CA GLU A 212 9.11 -6.91 -14.52
C GLU A 212 9.32 -5.41 -14.78
N ILE A 213 8.94 -4.54 -13.85
CA ILE A 213 9.16 -3.09 -13.95
C ILE A 213 10.66 -2.77 -14.04
N ARG A 214 11.49 -3.41 -13.20
CA ARG A 214 12.94 -3.16 -13.20
C ARG A 214 13.62 -3.67 -14.47
N GLU A 215 13.20 -4.83 -14.96
CA GLU A 215 13.70 -5.42 -16.19
C GLU A 215 13.31 -4.55 -17.39
N SER A 216 12.05 -4.07 -17.45
CA SER A 216 11.59 -3.12 -18.46
C SER A 216 12.41 -1.82 -18.45
N HIS A 217 12.67 -1.24 -17.27
CA HIS A 217 13.54 -0.06 -17.16
C HIS A 217 14.98 -0.33 -17.61
N LYS A 218 15.50 -1.54 -17.37
CA LYS A 218 16.83 -1.92 -17.83
C LYS A 218 16.89 -1.97 -19.35
N VAL A 219 15.91 -2.62 -19.99
CA VAL A 219 15.78 -2.68 -21.45
C VAL A 219 15.63 -1.29 -22.06
N ALA A 220 14.77 -0.44 -21.50
CA ALA A 220 14.58 0.93 -21.97
C ALA A 220 15.87 1.76 -21.86
N LYS A 221 16.64 1.58 -20.78
CA LYS A 221 17.93 2.26 -20.59
C LYS A 221 18.96 1.79 -21.61
N GLU A 222 19.04 0.48 -21.87
CA GLU A 222 19.94 -0.10 -22.87
C GLU A 222 19.60 0.38 -24.28
N ALA A 223 18.31 0.41 -24.64
CA ALA A 223 17.83 0.96 -25.91
C ALA A 223 18.19 2.44 -26.07
N TYR A 224 17.95 3.27 -25.05
CA TYR A 224 18.34 4.67 -25.04
C TYR A 224 19.85 4.86 -25.23
N THR A 225 20.69 4.09 -24.53
CA THR A 225 22.14 4.16 -24.72
C THR A 225 22.57 3.73 -26.12
N GLY A 226 21.89 2.73 -26.70
CA GLY A 226 22.14 2.27 -28.07
C GLY A 226 21.83 3.35 -29.09
N TRP A 227 20.64 3.97 -29.01
CA TRP A 227 20.25 5.07 -29.89
C TRP A 227 21.18 6.29 -29.75
N LYS A 228 21.58 6.64 -28.53
CA LYS A 228 22.56 7.72 -28.29
C LYS A 228 23.92 7.42 -28.90
N SER A 229 24.40 6.17 -28.80
CA SER A 229 25.68 5.76 -29.41
C SER A 229 25.68 5.78 -30.94
N LYS A 230 24.49 5.62 -31.55
CA LYS A 230 24.27 5.69 -32.99
C LYS A 230 23.99 7.11 -33.51
N GLY A 231 23.90 8.10 -32.62
CA GLY A 231 23.56 9.48 -32.99
C GLY A 231 22.11 9.67 -33.43
N GLU A 232 21.22 8.72 -33.15
CA GLU A 232 19.79 8.77 -33.52
C GLU A 232 18.97 9.69 -32.60
N ILE A 233 19.55 10.10 -31.47
CA ILE A 233 19.02 11.07 -30.51
C ILE A 233 20.19 11.87 -29.91
N ALA A 234 19.98 13.18 -29.77
CA ALA A 234 20.95 14.12 -29.20
C ALA A 234 21.13 13.96 -27.69
#